data_AF-A0A0S7XSQ3-F1
#
_entry.id   AF-A0A0S7XSQ3-F1
#
_cell.length_a   1.000
_cell.length_b   1.000
_cell.length_c   1.000
_cell.angle_alpha   90.00
_cell.angle_beta   90.00
_cell.angle_gamma   90.00
#
_symmetry.space_group_name_H-M   'P 1'
#
loop_
_entity.id
_entity.type
_entity.pdbx_description
1 polymer ?
#
loop_
_entity_poly.entity_id
_entity_poly.type
_entity_poly.pdbx_seq_one_letter_code
_entity_poly.pdbx_strand_id
1 'polypeptide(L)'
;MKSWSYGINSIYKKASIYLEEAPWWVFLVNRIVEFFCDLMPPISLPKIKMRLKDKEDIEFNGGSEWTTLRDWYGDLKQVFHCFVHMPVFDFCQKRIRCKSIEIDYNRAKEMFYEEDKKFWDEEMEILDP
;
A
#
# COMPACT_ATOMS: atom_id res chain seq x y z
N MET A 1 14.69 -8.43 -12.91
CA MET A 1 13.33 -8.03 -13.33
C MET A 1 13.15 -6.58 -12.92
N LYS A 2 12.42 -5.81 -13.72
CA LYS A 2 12.11 -4.42 -13.43
C LYS A 2 10.60 -4.25 -13.45
N SER A 3 10.07 -3.61 -12.42
CA SER A 3 8.69 -3.16 -12.37
C SER A 3 8.73 -1.64 -12.29
N TRP A 4 7.80 -0.96 -12.96
CA TRP A 4 7.67 0.47 -12.84
C TRP A 4 6.21 0.81 -12.55
N SER A 5 6.02 1.83 -11.75
CA SER A 5 4.76 2.50 -11.53
C SER A 5 4.99 4.00 -11.69
N TYR A 6 3.91 4.75 -11.82
CA TYR A 6 3.99 6.19 -11.82
C TYR A 6 2.92 6.73 -10.88
N GLY A 7 3.18 7.90 -10.31
CA GLY A 7 2.28 8.57 -9.38
C GLY A 7 2.14 10.02 -9.79
N ILE A 8 0.91 10.51 -9.82
CA ILE A 8 0.57 11.89 -10.13
C ILE A 8 -0.03 12.54 -8.89
N ASN A 9 0.36 13.78 -8.64
CA ASN A 9 -0.27 14.65 -7.67
C ASN A 9 -0.77 15.91 -8.39
N SER A 10 -2.07 16.01 -8.57
CA SER A 10 -2.71 17.12 -9.27
C SER A 10 -2.72 18.43 -8.49
N ILE A 11 -2.72 18.38 -7.15
CA ILE A 11 -2.73 19.55 -6.28
C ILE A 11 -1.40 20.31 -6.39
N TYR A 12 -0.29 19.58 -6.29
CA TYR A 12 1.05 20.18 -6.36
C TYR A 12 1.62 20.20 -7.78
N LYS A 13 0.86 19.73 -8.77
CA LYS A 13 1.29 19.57 -10.17
C LYS A 13 2.65 18.89 -10.27
N LYS A 14 2.76 17.73 -9.60
CA LYS A 14 3.96 16.89 -9.61
C LYS A 14 3.63 15.51 -10.12
N ALA A 15 4.58 14.89 -10.80
CA ALA A 15 4.50 13.50 -11.18
C ALA A 15 5.83 12.81 -10.92
N SER A 16 5.79 11.50 -10.69
CA SER A 16 6.98 10.71 -10.46
C SER A 16 6.85 9.34 -11.09
N ILE A 17 7.95 8.83 -11.62
CA ILE A 17 8.09 7.44 -12.03
C ILE A 17 8.88 6.73 -10.94
N TYR A 18 8.34 5.62 -10.47
CA TYR A 18 8.95 4.77 -9.47
C TYR A 18 9.34 3.44 -10.11
N LEU A 19 10.63 3.14 -10.12
CA LEU A 19 11.21 1.94 -10.70
C LEU A 19 11.74 1.04 -9.59
N GLU A 20 11.29 -0.21 -9.60
CA GLU A 20 11.73 -1.27 -8.71
C GLU A 20 12.55 -2.32 -9.50
N GLU A 21 13.74 -2.63 -9.01
CA GLU A 21 14.62 -3.62 -9.62
C GLU A 21 15.06 -4.69 -8.61
N ALA A 22 14.75 -5.95 -8.92
CA ALA A 22 15.12 -7.12 -8.12
C ALA A 22 15.13 -8.42 -8.96
N PRO A 23 15.69 -9.52 -8.44
CA PRO A 23 15.45 -10.85 -9.01
C PRO A 23 13.94 -11.15 -9.10
N TRP A 24 13.51 -11.82 -10.16
CA TRP A 24 12.09 -12.11 -10.41
C TRP A 24 11.41 -12.84 -9.26
N TRP A 25 12.15 -13.72 -8.57
CA TRP A 25 11.63 -14.52 -7.47
C TRP A 25 11.22 -13.65 -6.27
N VAL A 26 11.83 -12.46 -6.08
CA VAL A 26 11.46 -11.54 -4.99
C VAL A 26 10.03 -11.04 -5.19
N PHE A 27 9.70 -10.60 -6.40
CA PHE A 27 8.35 -10.19 -6.77
C PHE A 27 7.36 -11.35 -6.67
N LEU A 28 7.76 -12.54 -7.15
CA LEU A 28 6.90 -13.72 -7.09
C LEU A 28 6.59 -14.13 -5.64
N VAL A 29 7.59 -14.21 -4.77
CA VAL A 29 7.40 -14.60 -3.36
C VAL A 29 6.47 -13.62 -2.64
N ASN A 30 6.69 -12.31 -2.81
CA ASN A 30 5.80 -11.31 -2.22
C ASN A 30 4.36 -11.50 -2.71
N ARG A 31 4.16 -11.65 -4.03
CA ARG A 31 2.84 -11.79 -4.63
C ARG A 31 2.13 -13.09 -4.23
N ILE A 32 2.87 -14.19 -4.11
CA ILE A 32 2.30 -15.47 -3.67
C ILE A 32 1.81 -15.38 -2.23
N VAL A 33 2.60 -14.80 -1.32
CA VAL A 33 2.21 -14.69 0.09
C VAL A 33 1.04 -13.73 0.26
N GLU A 34 1.05 -12.60 -0.44
CA GLU A 34 -0.10 -11.69 -0.50
C GLU A 34 -1.36 -12.42 -0.98
N PHE A 35 -1.25 -13.15 -2.09
CA PHE A 35 -2.36 -13.90 -2.67
C PHE A 35 -2.93 -14.95 -1.71
N PHE A 36 -2.08 -15.67 -0.98
CA PHE A 36 -2.54 -16.63 0.02
C PHE A 36 -3.25 -15.94 1.20
N CYS A 37 -2.78 -14.76 1.63
CA CYS A 37 -3.49 -13.98 2.64
C CYS A 37 -4.83 -13.47 2.11
N ASP A 38 -4.90 -13.07 0.85
CA ASP A 38 -6.13 -12.62 0.21
C ASP A 38 -7.19 -13.71 0.05
N LEU A 39 -6.76 -14.96 -0.13
CA LEU A 39 -7.63 -16.13 -0.19
C LEU A 39 -8.19 -16.54 1.18
N MET A 40 -7.62 -16.04 2.29
CA MET A 40 -8.14 -16.37 3.61
C MET A 40 -9.54 -15.77 3.80
N PRO A 41 -10.51 -16.56 4.29
CA PRO A 41 -11.84 -16.02 4.56
C PRO A 41 -11.75 -14.93 5.64
N PRO A 42 -12.46 -13.80 5.48
CA PRO A 42 -12.47 -12.69 6.44
C PRO A 42 -13.34 -13.05 7.66
N ILE A 43 -12.92 -14.05 8.42
CA ILE A 43 -13.60 -14.50 9.64
C ILE A 43 -13.28 -13.49 10.74
N SER A 44 -14.29 -12.73 11.17
CA SER A 44 -14.12 -11.74 12.24
C SER A 44 -13.60 -12.41 13.51
N LEU A 45 -12.55 -11.83 14.09
CA LEU A 45 -11.96 -12.34 15.32
C LEU A 45 -12.95 -12.28 16.49
N PRO A 46 -12.80 -13.08 17.54
CA PRO A 46 -13.64 -12.96 18.72
C PRO A 46 -13.35 -11.66 19.49
N LYS A 47 -14.36 -11.13 20.21
CA LYS A 47 -14.20 -9.94 21.08
C LYS A 47 -13.51 -10.29 22.41
N ILE A 48 -12.36 -10.96 22.33
CA ILE A 48 -11.54 -11.27 23.50
C ILE A 48 -10.77 -10.01 23.87
N LYS A 49 -10.89 -9.58 25.13
CA LYS A 49 -10.17 -8.41 25.63
C LYS A 49 -8.66 -8.66 25.63
N MET A 50 -7.91 -7.67 25.19
CA MET A 50 -6.46 -7.64 25.27
C MET A 50 -6.00 -6.28 25.79
N ARG A 51 -4.81 -6.27 26.40
CA ARG A 51 -4.19 -5.06 26.93
C ARG A 51 -3.03 -4.64 26.03
N LEU A 52 -3.06 -3.39 25.57
CA LEU A 52 -1.98 -2.74 24.86
C LEU A 52 -0.88 -2.34 25.85
N LYS A 53 0.39 -2.49 25.45
CA LYS A 53 1.55 -2.19 26.30
C LYS A 53 2.33 -0.98 25.82
N ASP A 54 2.36 -0.78 24.51
CA ASP A 54 3.14 0.28 23.91
C ASP A 54 2.36 1.61 23.93
N LYS A 55 3.07 2.70 24.24
CA LYS A 55 2.44 4.02 24.39
C LYS A 55 1.81 4.50 23.07
N GLU A 56 2.49 4.24 21.96
CA GLU A 56 2.01 4.59 20.61
C GLU A 56 0.71 3.85 20.29
N ASP A 57 0.62 2.56 20.62
CA ASP A 57 -0.60 1.76 20.45
C ASP A 57 -1.76 2.31 21.31
N ILE A 58 -1.47 2.71 22.54
CA ILE A 58 -2.47 3.28 23.46
C ILE A 58 -2.98 4.63 22.91
N GLU A 59 -2.09 5.50 22.44
CA GLU A 59 -2.45 6.78 21.82
C GLU A 59 -3.29 6.57 20.56
N PHE A 60 -2.89 5.63 19.70
CA PHE A 60 -3.65 5.23 18.52
C PHE A 60 -5.03 4.68 18.88
N ASN A 61 -5.15 3.96 20.00
CA ASN A 61 -6.40 3.46 20.55
C ASN A 61 -7.20 4.51 21.36
N GLY A 62 -7.00 5.81 21.09
CA GLY A 62 -7.73 6.90 21.75
C GLY A 62 -7.41 7.04 23.24
N GLY A 63 -6.22 6.61 23.68
CA GLY A 63 -5.77 6.66 25.06
C GLY A 63 -6.19 5.47 25.93
N SER A 64 -6.87 4.47 25.38
CA SER A 64 -7.30 3.29 26.13
C SER A 64 -6.24 2.18 26.10
N GLU A 65 -5.85 1.68 27.28
CA GLU A 65 -4.98 0.50 27.40
C GLU A 65 -5.69 -0.81 27.01
N TRP A 66 -7.02 -0.80 26.89
CA TRP A 66 -7.81 -1.99 26.61
C TRP A 66 -8.48 -1.91 25.25
N THR A 67 -8.43 -3.03 24.53
CA THR A 67 -9.12 -3.23 23.25
C THR A 67 -9.58 -4.69 23.15
N THR A 68 -10.20 -5.07 22.02
CA THR A 68 -10.49 -6.48 21.72
C THR A 68 -9.70 -6.94 20.49
N LEU A 69 -9.44 -8.24 20.36
CA LEU A 69 -8.77 -8.78 19.17
C LEU A 69 -9.45 -8.34 17.87
N ARG A 70 -10.79 -8.30 17.86
CA ARG A 70 -11.56 -7.81 16.71
C ARG A 70 -11.37 -6.32 16.47
N ASP A 71 -11.41 -5.49 17.50
CA ASP A 71 -11.32 -4.04 17.30
C ASP A 71 -9.89 -3.62 16.91
N TRP A 72 -8.89 -4.42 17.32
CA TRP A 72 -7.48 -4.15 17.03
C TRP A 72 -7.00 -4.75 15.71
N TYR A 73 -7.31 -6.02 15.44
CA TYR A 73 -6.82 -6.75 14.26
C TYR A 73 -7.92 -7.06 13.23
N GLY A 74 -9.19 -6.76 13.52
CA GLY A 74 -10.31 -7.02 12.63
C GLY A 74 -10.66 -8.50 12.47
N ASP A 75 -10.17 -9.10 11.38
CA ASP A 75 -10.49 -10.44 10.95
C ASP A 75 -9.24 -11.30 10.73
N LEU A 76 -9.45 -12.59 10.48
CA LEU A 76 -8.37 -13.54 10.26
C LEU A 76 -7.49 -13.15 9.05
N LYS A 77 -8.09 -12.60 7.99
CA LYS A 77 -7.34 -12.17 6.81
C LYS A 77 -6.37 -11.04 7.17
N GLN A 78 -6.84 -10.03 7.90
CA GLN A 78 -6.00 -8.92 8.38
C GLN A 78 -4.86 -9.41 9.28
N VAL A 79 -5.13 -10.35 10.20
CA VAL A 79 -4.08 -10.99 11.03
C VAL A 79 -3.02 -11.66 10.16
N PHE A 80 -3.41 -12.41 9.13
CA PHE A 80 -2.44 -13.04 8.23
C PHE A 80 -1.63 -12.00 7.45
N HIS A 81 -2.24 -10.90 7.01
CA HIS A 81 -1.48 -9.81 6.41
C HIS A 81 -0.47 -9.22 7.41
N CYS A 82 -0.88 -8.93 8.64
CA CYS A 82 0.01 -8.34 9.65
C CYS A 82 1.17 -9.25 10.05
N PHE A 83 0.94 -10.55 10.24
CA PHE A 83 1.91 -11.46 10.86
C PHE A 83 2.62 -12.40 9.88
N VAL A 84 2.11 -12.55 8.66
CA VAL A 84 2.71 -13.42 7.63
C VAL A 84 3.15 -12.59 6.42
N HIS A 85 2.25 -11.80 5.85
CA HIS A 85 2.57 -11.01 4.66
C HIS A 85 3.57 -9.90 4.96
N MET A 86 3.35 -9.09 5.99
CA MET A 86 4.24 -7.95 6.30
C MET A 86 5.70 -8.36 6.53
N PRO A 87 6.03 -9.42 7.30
CA PRO A 87 7.43 -9.86 7.44
C PRO A 87 8.06 -10.34 6.11
N VAL A 88 7.28 -11.01 5.26
CA VAL A 88 7.75 -11.44 3.93
C VAL A 88 7.92 -10.23 3.02
N PHE A 89 6.99 -9.28 3.07
CA PHE A 89 7.06 -8.03 2.36
C PHE A 89 8.33 -7.27 2.75
N ASP A 90 8.62 -7.09 4.04
CA ASP A 90 9.84 -6.45 4.53
C ASP A 90 11.11 -7.17 4.07
N PHE A 91 11.09 -8.50 4.09
CA PHE A 91 12.18 -9.31 3.58
C PHE A 91 12.41 -9.06 2.08
N CYS A 92 11.35 -9.02 1.28
CA CYS A 92 11.41 -8.75 -0.15
C CYS A 92 11.85 -7.31 -0.41
N GLN A 93 11.30 -6.34 0.31
CA GLN A 93 11.53 -4.92 0.10
C GLN A 93 13.00 -4.53 0.34
N LYS A 94 13.65 -5.13 1.34
CA LYS A 94 15.10 -4.95 1.57
C LYS A 94 15.98 -5.41 0.40
N ARG A 95 15.43 -6.20 -0.53
CA ARG A 95 16.14 -6.71 -1.72
C ARG A 95 15.76 -5.98 -3.00
N ILE A 96 14.76 -5.11 -2.95
CA ILE A 96 14.33 -4.30 -4.09
C ILE A 96 15.16 -3.02 -4.10
N ARG A 97 15.76 -2.73 -5.25
CA ARG A 97 16.41 -1.45 -5.51
C ARG A 97 15.38 -0.50 -6.11
N CYS A 98 15.05 0.54 -5.36
CA CYS A 98 14.07 1.53 -5.77
C CYS A 98 14.77 2.77 -6.35
N LYS A 99 14.21 3.31 -7.43
CA LYS A 99 14.57 4.62 -7.98
C LYS A 99 13.30 5.40 -8.22
N SER A 100 13.24 6.61 -7.67
CA SER A 100 12.18 7.56 -8.00
C SER A 100 12.75 8.67 -8.88
N ILE A 101 12.02 9.01 -9.93
CA ILE A 101 12.36 10.08 -10.88
C ILE A 101 11.17 11.01 -10.92
N GLU A 102 11.34 12.24 -10.43
CA GLU A 102 10.34 13.29 -10.58
C GLU A 102 10.30 13.73 -12.06
N ILE A 103 9.09 13.84 -12.59
CA ILE A 103 8.81 14.32 -13.94
C ILE A 103 7.82 15.48 -13.88
N ASP A 104 7.90 16.34 -14.89
CA ASP A 104 6.94 17.43 -15.06
C ASP A 104 5.52 16.88 -15.24
N TYR A 105 4.53 17.56 -14.65
CA TYR A 105 3.12 17.14 -14.68
C TYR A 105 2.54 17.10 -16.10
N ASN A 106 2.85 18.09 -16.93
CA ASN A 106 2.36 18.12 -18.31
C ASN A 106 3.03 17.04 -19.13
N ARG A 107 4.31 16.78 -18.87
CA ARG A 107 5.02 15.64 -19.48
C ARG A 107 4.42 14.30 -19.06
N ALA A 108 4.03 14.14 -17.80
CA ALA A 108 3.35 12.94 -17.32
C ALA A 108 1.99 12.75 -18.02
N LYS A 109 1.24 13.85 -18.19
CA LYS A 109 0.01 13.85 -18.97
C LYS A 109 0.26 13.36 -20.39
N GLU A 110 1.18 13.97 -21.12
CA GLU A 110 1.50 13.54 -22.49
C GLU A 110 1.89 12.06 -22.58
N MET A 111 2.64 11.54 -21.60
CA MET A 111 3.11 10.16 -21.59
C MET A 111 2.01 9.14 -21.23
N PHE A 112 1.11 9.48 -20.30
CA PHE A 112 0.15 8.54 -19.71
C PHE A 112 -1.32 8.90 -19.98
N TYR A 113 -1.58 9.84 -20.90
CA TYR A 113 -2.94 10.33 -21.17
C TYR A 113 -3.87 9.21 -21.62
N GLU A 114 -3.46 8.40 -22.60
CA GLU A 114 -4.34 7.35 -23.15
C GLU A 114 -4.61 6.24 -22.15
N GLU A 115 -3.63 5.89 -21.32
CA GLU A 115 -3.73 4.83 -20.31
C GLU A 115 -4.70 5.23 -19.19
N ASP A 116 -4.68 6.50 -18.78
CA ASP A 116 -5.47 7.02 -17.67
C ASP A 116 -6.39 8.17 -18.09
N LYS A 117 -6.95 8.06 -19.29
CA LYS A 117 -7.71 9.12 -19.96
C LYS A 117 -8.80 9.72 -19.09
N LYS A 118 -9.59 8.88 -18.43
CA LYS A 118 -10.68 9.31 -17.57
C LYS A 118 -10.20 10.24 -16.45
N PHE A 119 -9.09 9.88 -15.79
CA PHE A 119 -8.49 10.70 -14.73
C PHE A 119 -8.05 12.06 -15.29
N TRP A 120 -7.39 12.08 -16.44
CA TRP A 120 -6.90 13.31 -17.04
C TRP A 120 -8.01 14.22 -17.58
N ASP A 121 -9.09 13.65 -18.09
CA ASP A 121 -10.28 14.40 -18.53
C ASP A 121 -10.97 15.06 -17.33
N GLU A 122 -11.19 14.33 -16.24
CA GLU A 122 -11.74 14.87 -14.98
C GLU A 122 -10.85 16.00 -14.40
N GLU A 123 -9.53 15.81 -14.44
CA GLU A 123 -8.57 16.84 -14.01
C GLU A 123 -8.61 18.11 -14.88
N MET A 124 -8.91 17.99 -16.17
CA MET A 124 -9.05 19.17 -17.05
C MET A 124 -10.31 19.97 -16.74
N GLU A 125 -11.44 19.31 -16.47
CA GLU A 125 -12.69 19.98 -16.10
C GLU A 125 -12.58 20.80 -14.80
N ILE A 126 -11.70 20.40 -13.89
CA ILE A 126 -11.47 21.10 -12.61
C ILE A 126 -10.56 22.32 -12.78
N LEU A 127 -9.68 22.31 -13.80
CA LEU A 127 -8.66 23.34 -14.01
C LEU A 127 -9.09 24.45 -14.99
N ASP A 128 -10.13 24.22 -15.78
CA ASP A 128 -10.74 25.18 -16.72
C ASP A 128 -12.25 25.30 -16.43
N PRO A 129 -12.68 26.15 -15.47
CA PRO A 129 -14.10 26.41 -15.21
C PRO A 129 -14.80 27.22 -16.31
#